data_AF-A0A5B8VUS6-F1
#
_entry.id   AF-A0A5B8VUS6-F1
#
_cell.length_a   1.000
_cell.length_b   1.000
_cell.length_c   1.000
_cell.angle_alpha   90.00
_cell.angle_beta   90.00
_cell.angle_gamma   90.00
#
_symmetry.space_group_name_H-M   'P 1'
#
loop_
_entity.id
_entity.type
_entity.pdbx_description
1 polymer ?
#
loop_
_entity_poly.entity_id
_entity_poly.type
_entity_poly.pdbx_seq_one_letter_code
_entity_poly.pdbx_strand_id
1 'polypeptide(L)'
;MKKISSHARHIAKALSWRLLGTLDTFMLAWLVTGDHFLGFKIGGVELFTKTLLFYLHERGWYRLHLTRKGKPISSKTRHLLKTVSYRIVGTIDTIIIAWIITDNPFAGLKIGVSEVGTKMFLYYLHERLWYHINFGLEKRQGKEKGKGSVQVDEKAQAKITIDKKKISEEVIFQN
;
A
#
# COMPACT_ATOMS: atom_id res chain seq x y z
N MET A 1 -19.43 -20.77 -0.90
CA MET A 1 -18.11 -20.25 -0.46
C MET A 1 -18.21 -18.73 -0.29
N LYS A 2 -17.91 -18.18 0.90
CA LYS A 2 -18.06 -16.74 1.19
C LYS A 2 -17.11 -15.90 0.35
N LYS A 3 -17.63 -14.91 -0.37
CA LYS A 3 -16.87 -13.89 -1.10
C LYS A 3 -16.11 -13.04 -0.09
N ILE A 4 -14.82 -13.34 0.13
CA ILE A 4 -13.97 -12.47 0.95
C ILE A 4 -13.82 -11.15 0.19
N SER A 5 -14.32 -10.06 0.77
CA SER A 5 -14.28 -8.75 0.11
C SER A 5 -12.83 -8.27 0.02
N SER A 6 -12.49 -7.57 -1.06
CA SER A 6 -11.18 -6.92 -1.24
C SER A 6 -10.78 -6.08 -0.01
N HIS A 7 -11.75 -5.48 0.68
CA HIS A 7 -11.55 -4.73 1.92
C HIS A 7 -10.92 -5.57 3.04
N ALA A 8 -11.36 -6.82 3.23
CA ALA A 8 -10.81 -7.72 4.25
C ALA A 8 -9.32 -8.03 4.00
N ARG A 9 -8.90 -8.17 2.73
CA ARG A 9 -7.49 -8.34 2.37
C ARG A 9 -6.66 -7.11 2.72
N HIS A 10 -7.17 -5.91 2.42
CA HIS A 10 -6.46 -4.66 2.72
C HIS A 10 -6.32 -4.43 4.23
N ILE A 11 -7.36 -4.72 5.01
CA ILE A 11 -7.31 -4.65 6.48
C ILE A 11 -6.29 -5.65 7.04
N ALA A 12 -6.32 -6.91 6.58
CA ALA A 12 -5.35 -7.92 7.02
C ALA A 12 -3.90 -7.54 6.66
N LYS A 13 -3.69 -6.97 5.47
CA LYS A 13 -2.37 -6.45 5.06
C LYS A 13 -1.91 -5.29 5.94
N ALA A 14 -2.79 -4.35 6.23
CA ALA A 14 -2.47 -3.21 7.08
C ALA A 14 -2.15 -3.65 8.51
N LEU A 15 -2.95 -4.56 9.08
CA LEU A 15 -2.72 -5.07 10.44
C LEU A 15 -1.43 -5.87 10.53
N SER A 16 -1.15 -6.76 9.57
CA SER A 16 0.11 -7.52 9.54
C SER A 16 1.33 -6.61 9.42
N TRP A 17 1.26 -5.56 8.59
CA TRP A 17 2.33 -4.57 8.51
C TRP A 17 2.54 -3.81 9.82
N ARG A 18 1.45 -3.45 10.51
CA ARG A 18 1.53 -2.76 11.81
C ARG A 18 2.19 -3.64 12.88
N LEU A 19 1.82 -4.92 12.95
CA LEU A 19 2.41 -5.86 13.89
C LEU A 19 3.92 -6.06 13.62
N LEU A 20 4.28 -6.25 12.35
CA LEU A 20 5.69 -6.41 11.95
C LEU A 20 6.52 -5.16 12.27
N GLY A 21 5.97 -3.97 12.00
CA GLY A 21 6.66 -2.70 12.26
C GLY A 21 6.86 -2.40 13.74
N THR A 22 5.87 -2.68 14.59
CA THR A 22 6.01 -2.52 16.05
C THR A 22 7.01 -3.52 16.62
N LEU A 23 7.00 -4.76 16.11
CA LEU A 23 7.95 -5.79 16.51
C LEU A 23 9.38 -5.41 16.11
N ASP A 24 9.58 -4.86 14.91
CA ASP A 24 10.87 -4.38 14.44
C ASP A 24 11.46 -3.31 15.37
N THR A 25 10.69 -2.26 15.70
CA THR A 25 11.13 -1.21 16.63
C THR A 25 11.47 -1.79 18.01
N PHE A 26 10.64 -2.70 18.53
CA PHE A 26 10.94 -3.40 19.78
C PHE A 26 12.26 -4.17 19.72
N MET A 27 12.46 -4.97 18.66
CA MET A 27 13.67 -5.78 18.50
C MET A 27 14.92 -4.93 18.31
N LEU A 28 14.83 -3.85 17.53
CA LEU A 28 15.94 -2.92 17.34
C LEU A 28 16.31 -2.20 18.63
N ALA A 29 15.31 -1.71 19.36
CA ALA A 29 15.54 -1.07 20.64
C ALA A 29 16.18 -2.06 21.63
N TRP A 30 15.67 -3.28 21.74
CA TRP A 30 16.28 -4.33 22.56
C TRP A 30 17.71 -4.66 22.14
N LEU A 31 17.98 -4.81 20.85
CA LEU A 31 19.32 -5.11 20.33
C LEU A 31 20.33 -4.00 20.69
N VAL A 32 19.90 -2.74 20.62
CA VAL A 32 20.77 -1.59 20.88
C VAL A 32 20.98 -1.35 22.37
N THR A 33 19.95 -1.52 23.20
CA THR A 33 20.02 -1.25 24.64
C THR A 33 20.45 -2.46 25.47
N GLY A 34 20.26 -3.68 24.96
CA GLY A 34 20.41 -4.92 25.72
C GLY A 34 19.26 -5.22 26.69
N ASP A 35 18.29 -4.30 26.83
CA ASP A 35 17.18 -4.41 27.79
C ASP A 35 15.83 -4.50 27.07
N HIS A 36 15.16 -5.64 27.26
CA HIS A 36 13.85 -5.91 26.69
C HIS A 36 12.75 -4.97 27.24
N PHE A 37 12.87 -4.50 28.49
CA PHE A 37 11.90 -3.60 29.11
C PHE A 37 11.96 -2.20 28.50
N LEU A 38 13.17 -1.69 28.23
CA LEU A 38 13.35 -0.46 27.46
C LEU A 38 12.84 -0.62 26.02
N GLY A 39 13.12 -1.77 25.38
CA GLY A 39 12.57 -2.08 24.06
C GLY A 39 11.05 -2.03 24.01
N PHE A 40 10.37 -2.63 25.00
CA PHE A 40 8.91 -2.59 25.12
C PHE A 40 8.38 -1.17 25.34
N LYS A 41 9.04 -0.37 26.18
CA LYS A 41 8.67 1.04 26.39
C LYS A 41 8.78 1.83 25.08
N ILE A 42 9.89 1.71 24.36
CA ILE A 42 10.11 2.43 23.10
C ILE A 42 9.07 2.00 22.06
N GLY A 43 8.91 0.70 21.81
CA GLY A 43 7.95 0.20 20.82
C GLY A 43 6.49 0.55 21.16
N GLY A 44 6.13 0.51 22.45
CA GLY A 44 4.81 0.91 22.93
C GLY A 44 4.56 2.39 22.74
N VAL A 45 5.45 3.25 23.23
CA VAL A 45 5.33 4.72 23.10
C VAL A 45 5.32 5.14 21.63
N GLU A 46 6.17 4.54 20.80
CA GLU A 46 6.20 4.77 19.35
C GLU A 46 4.83 4.52 18.71
N LEU A 47 4.16 3.41 19.04
CA LEU A 47 2.88 3.05 18.43
C LEU A 47 1.83 4.16 18.64
N PHE A 48 1.76 4.71 19.86
CA PHE A 48 0.82 5.77 20.21
C PHE A 48 1.24 7.12 19.61
N THR A 49 2.50 7.50 19.78
CA THR A 49 3.04 8.78 19.29
C THR A 49 2.96 8.89 17.78
N LYS A 50 3.36 7.87 17.02
CA LYS A 50 3.23 7.89 15.54
C LYS A 50 1.79 7.94 15.08
N THR A 51 0.86 7.29 15.78
CA THR A 51 -0.56 7.38 15.44
C THR A 51 -1.09 8.80 15.64
N LEU A 52 -0.71 9.45 16.74
CA LEU A 52 -1.07 10.84 17.02
C LEU A 52 -0.41 11.81 16.04
N LEU A 53 0.91 11.67 15.80
CA LEU A 53 1.67 12.51 14.88
C LEU A 53 1.15 12.40 13.45
N PHE A 54 0.79 11.19 12.99
CA PHE A 54 0.17 11.02 11.67
C PHE A 54 -1.14 11.80 11.56
N TYR A 55 -1.99 11.71 12.59
CA TYR A 55 -3.24 12.45 12.61
C TYR A 55 -2.99 13.98 12.58
N LEU A 56 -2.09 14.48 13.43
CA LEU A 56 -1.75 15.89 13.49
C LEU A 56 -1.11 16.39 12.19
N HIS A 57 -0.23 15.59 11.58
CA HIS A 57 0.40 15.87 10.30
C HIS A 57 -0.65 15.99 9.19
N GLU A 58 -1.58 15.05 9.09
CA GLU A 58 -2.63 15.09 8.08
C GLU A 58 -3.57 16.29 8.30
N ARG A 59 -3.88 16.63 9.57
CA ARG A 59 -4.66 17.83 9.90
C ARG A 59 -3.94 19.13 9.57
N GLY A 60 -2.63 19.21 9.84
CA GLY A 60 -1.81 20.34 9.45
C GLY A 60 -1.80 20.52 7.93
N TRP A 61 -1.58 19.43 7.20
CA TRP A 61 -1.63 19.44 5.73
C TRP A 61 -3.00 19.78 5.14
N TYR A 62 -4.09 19.41 5.81
CA TYR A 62 -5.44 19.79 5.40
C TYR A 62 -5.66 21.31 5.51
N ARG A 63 -5.12 21.95 6.55
CA ARG A 63 -5.21 23.40 6.74
C ARG A 63 -4.34 24.18 5.76
N LEU A 64 -3.24 23.57 5.29
CA LEU A 64 -2.32 24.18 4.32
C LEU A 64 -2.91 24.12 2.90
N HIS A 65 -3.55 25.22 2.48
CA HIS A 65 -3.87 25.47 1.08
C HIS A 65 -2.60 25.82 0.30
N LEU A 66 -1.80 24.80 -0.01
CA LEU A 66 -0.60 25.00 -0.80
C LEU A 66 -0.97 25.30 -2.26
N THR A 67 -0.67 26.54 -2.66
CA THR A 67 -0.86 27.08 -4.01
C THR A 67 0.53 27.43 -4.55
N ARG A 68 0.91 26.88 -5.71
CA ARG A 68 2.20 27.18 -6.36
C ARG A 68 1.92 27.99 -7.63
N LYS A 69 2.43 29.22 -7.71
CA LYS A 69 2.18 30.16 -8.83
C LYS A 69 0.67 30.37 -9.12
N GLY A 70 -0.13 30.58 -8.08
CA GLY A 70 -1.58 30.82 -8.20
C GLY A 70 -2.43 29.60 -8.61
N LYS A 71 -1.82 28.42 -8.84
CA LYS A 71 -2.54 27.17 -9.12
C LYS A 71 -2.37 26.17 -7.96
N PRO A 72 -3.41 25.37 -7.63
CA PRO A 72 -3.28 24.32 -6.63
C PRO A 72 -2.21 23.31 -7.09
N ILE A 73 -1.35 22.88 -6.16
CA ILE A 73 -0.29 21.92 -6.46
C ILE A 73 -0.92 20.61 -6.98
N SER A 74 -0.31 20.00 -8.00
CA SER A 74 -0.79 18.73 -8.55
C SER A 74 -0.86 17.65 -7.46
N SER A 75 -1.91 16.81 -7.54
CA SER A 75 -2.16 15.73 -6.57
C SER A 75 -0.91 14.86 -6.35
N LYS A 76 -0.22 14.45 -7.42
CA LYS A 76 1.01 13.64 -7.36
C LYS A 76 2.10 14.28 -6.50
N THR A 77 2.36 15.57 -6.69
CA THR A 77 3.39 16.31 -5.94
C THR A 77 3.00 16.46 -4.48
N ARG A 78 1.72 16.72 -4.19
CA ARG A 78 1.20 16.80 -2.82
C ARG A 78 1.41 15.49 -2.06
N HIS A 79 1.09 14.35 -2.68
CA HIS A 79 1.27 13.05 -2.05
C HIS A 79 2.74 12.73 -1.78
N LEU A 80 3.65 13.00 -2.71
CA LEU A 80 5.09 12.81 -2.51
C LEU A 80 5.62 13.67 -1.35
N LEU A 81 5.26 14.95 -1.30
CA LEU A 81 5.67 15.85 -0.21
C LEU A 81 5.11 15.43 1.14
N LYS A 82 3.85 14.97 1.20
CA LYS A 82 3.26 14.39 2.41
C LYS A 82 4.04 13.17 2.89
N THR A 83 4.39 12.26 1.98
CA THR A 83 5.17 11.06 2.34
C THR A 83 6.55 11.43 2.87
N VAL A 84 7.29 12.29 2.16
CA VAL A 84 8.64 12.69 2.58
C VAL A 84 8.60 13.43 3.92
N SER A 85 7.68 14.40 4.08
CA SER A 85 7.55 15.14 5.33
C SER A 85 7.18 14.23 6.51
N TYR A 86 6.25 13.29 6.33
CA TYR A 86 5.88 12.36 7.39
C TYR A 86 7.04 11.40 7.75
N ARG A 87 7.86 10.99 6.76
CA ARG A 87 9.05 10.17 7.05
C ARG A 87 10.06 10.90 7.92
N ILE A 88 10.32 12.17 7.63
CA ILE A 88 11.24 12.99 8.43
C ILE A 88 10.70 13.14 9.86
N VAL A 89 9.43 13.51 10.02
CA VAL A 89 8.80 13.67 11.34
C VAL A 89 8.82 12.36 12.12
N GLY A 90 8.49 11.23 11.49
CA GLY A 90 8.47 9.92 12.14
C GLY A 90 9.84 9.42 12.57
N THR A 91 10.90 9.69 11.79
CA THR A 91 12.27 9.31 12.17
C THR A 91 12.78 10.17 13.33
N ILE A 92 12.52 11.48 13.29
CA ILE A 92 12.87 12.39 14.39
C ILE A 92 12.15 11.96 15.69
N ASP A 93 10.87 11.63 15.60
CA ASP A 93 10.08 11.11 16.71
C ASP A 93 10.72 9.86 17.34
N THR A 94 11.11 8.85 16.54
CA THR A 94 11.80 7.66 17.09
C THR A 94 13.09 8.05 17.81
N ILE A 95 13.92 8.89 17.19
CA ILE A 95 15.21 9.29 17.76
C ILE A 95 15.00 9.99 19.11
N ILE A 96 14.02 10.90 19.20
CA ILE A 96 13.70 11.62 20.43
C ILE A 96 13.15 10.67 21.50
N ILE A 97 12.18 9.81 21.17
CA ILE A 97 11.60 8.85 22.12
C ILE A 97 12.68 7.92 22.65
N ALA A 98 13.50 7.35 21.75
CA ALA A 98 14.55 6.44 22.12
C ALA A 98 15.64 7.14 22.93
N TRP A 99 16.01 8.37 22.60
CA TRP A 99 16.94 9.16 23.41
C TRP A 99 16.39 9.39 24.82
N ILE A 100 15.15 9.88 24.96
CA ILE A 100 14.54 10.17 26.27
C ILE A 100 14.43 8.89 27.12
N ILE A 101 14.12 7.74 26.53
CA ILE A 101 13.94 6.50 27.28
C ILE A 101 15.29 5.86 27.67
N THR A 102 16.32 6.04 26.85
CA THR A 102 17.65 5.43 27.06
C THR A 102 18.63 6.35 27.77
N ASP A 103 18.29 7.62 27.95
CA ASP A 103 19.18 8.71 28.37
C ASP A 103 20.47 8.81 27.53
N ASN A 104 20.47 8.25 26.32
CA ASN A 104 21.64 8.19 25.44
C ASN A 104 21.27 8.60 24.00
N PRO A 105 21.75 9.77 23.53
CA PRO A 105 21.43 10.25 22.18
C PRO A 105 22.02 9.36 21.08
N PHE A 106 23.16 8.69 21.32
CA PHE A 106 23.76 7.78 20.36
C PHE A 106 22.93 6.50 20.20
N ALA A 107 22.32 6.00 21.28
CA ALA A 107 21.39 4.88 21.21
C ALA A 107 20.14 5.25 20.41
N GLY A 108 19.55 6.42 20.69
CA GLY A 108 18.40 6.93 19.94
C GLY A 108 18.67 7.10 18.44
N LEU A 109 19.84 7.64 18.09
CA LEU A 109 20.25 7.78 16.69
C LEU A 109 20.45 6.42 16.00
N LYS A 110 21.12 5.46 16.66
CA LYS A 110 21.31 4.10 16.13
C LYS A 110 19.97 3.41 15.86
N ILE A 111 19.03 3.53 16.79
CA ILE A 111 17.69 2.94 16.65
C ILE A 111 16.96 3.60 15.47
N GLY A 112 16.91 4.93 15.41
CA GLY A 112 16.20 5.65 14.36
C GLY A 112 16.76 5.42 12.95
N VAL A 113 18.08 5.38 12.79
CA VAL A 113 18.71 5.06 11.49
C VAL A 113 18.46 3.61 11.10
N SER A 114 18.62 2.67 12.05
CA SER A 114 18.37 1.25 11.79
C SER A 114 16.92 1.01 11.39
N GLU A 115 15.97 1.64 12.07
CA GLU A 115 14.54 1.54 11.78
C GLU A 115 14.20 1.93 10.34
N VAL A 116 14.79 3.01 9.82
CA VAL A 116 14.56 3.43 8.43
C VAL A 116 15.04 2.34 7.47
N GLY A 117 16.21 1.77 7.71
CA GLY A 117 16.76 0.70 6.87
C GLY A 117 15.95 -0.60 6.96
N THR A 118 15.67 -1.07 8.18
CA THR A 118 14.95 -2.32 8.43
C THR A 118 13.52 -2.24 7.93
N LYS A 119 12.79 -1.14 8.17
CA LYS A 119 11.41 -1.02 7.69
C LYS A 119 11.33 -1.01 6.17
N MET A 120 12.33 -0.49 5.46
CA MET A 120 12.36 -0.58 3.99
C MET A 120 12.57 -2.04 3.54
N PHE A 121 13.52 -2.74 4.16
CA PHE A 121 13.79 -4.16 3.86
C PHE A 121 12.59 -5.06 4.19
N LEU A 122 12.04 -4.90 5.40
CA LEU A 122 10.87 -5.64 5.88
C LEU A 122 9.63 -5.35 5.04
N TYR A 123 9.44 -4.11 4.58
CA TYR A 123 8.31 -3.78 3.70
C TYR A 123 8.40 -4.53 2.38
N TYR A 124 9.60 -4.54 1.76
CA TYR A 124 9.83 -5.30 0.55
C TYR A 124 9.57 -6.80 0.76
N LEU A 125 10.08 -7.38 1.85
CA LEU A 125 9.88 -8.78 2.18
C LEU A 125 8.39 -9.09 2.45
N HIS A 126 7.72 -8.24 3.21
CA HIS A 126 6.30 -8.36 3.52
C HIS A 126 5.46 -8.33 2.24
N GLU A 127 5.71 -7.38 1.34
CA GLU A 127 5.03 -7.31 0.05
C GLU A 127 5.28 -8.56 -0.78
N ARG A 128 6.53 -9.05 -0.81
CA ARG A 128 6.91 -10.25 -1.55
C ARG A 128 6.21 -11.47 -1.01
N LEU A 129 6.16 -11.67 0.31
CA LEU A 129 5.44 -12.78 0.93
C LEU A 129 3.93 -12.67 0.67
N TRP A 130 3.37 -11.47 0.76
CA TRP A 130 1.94 -11.24 0.56
C TRP A 130 1.48 -11.39 -0.89
N TYR A 131 2.39 -11.22 -1.85
CA TYR A 131 2.14 -11.54 -3.26
C TYR A 131 1.87 -13.04 -3.46
N HIS A 132 2.53 -13.92 -2.71
CA HIS A 132 2.34 -15.37 -2.83
C HIS A 132 1.07 -15.88 -2.13
N ILE A 133 0.44 -15.03 -1.32
CA ILE A 133 -0.75 -15.40 -0.55
C ILE A 133 -2.00 -15.05 -1.36
N ASN A 134 -2.69 -16.09 -1.82
CA ASN A 134 -3.91 -16.01 -2.64
C ASN A 134 -5.17 -15.53 -1.86
N PHE A 135 -5.00 -14.97 -0.67
CA PHE A 135 -6.09 -14.53 0.19
C PHE A 135 -6.90 -13.41 -0.48
N GLY A 136 -8.18 -13.66 -0.75
CA GLY A 136 -9.09 -12.67 -1.33
C GLY A 136 -8.86 -12.33 -2.81
N LEU A 137 -8.06 -13.12 -3.53
CA LEU A 137 -7.97 -13.03 -4.99
C LEU A 137 -9.06 -13.91 -5.61
N GLU A 138 -10.05 -13.27 -6.23
CA GLU A 138 -10.94 -13.97 -7.15
C GLU A 138 -10.08 -14.48 -8.30
N LYS A 139 -9.96 -15.81 -8.42
CA LYS A 139 -9.20 -16.46 -9.49
C LYS A 139 -9.50 -15.71 -10.79
N ARG A 140 -8.45 -15.31 -11.49
CA ARG A 140 -8.46 -14.62 -12.80
C ARG A 140 -9.11 -15.46 -13.93
N GLN A 141 -9.90 -16.49 -13.60
CA GLN A 141 -10.58 -17.42 -14.50
C GLN A 141 -11.81 -16.81 -15.20
N GLY A 142 -12.31 -15.64 -14.78
CA GLY A 142 -13.44 -14.97 -15.42
C GLY A 142 -13.10 -14.18 -16.69
N LYS A 143 -11.85 -13.71 -16.84
CA LYS A 143 -11.46 -12.86 -17.99
C LYS A 143 -11.19 -13.65 -19.28
N GLU A 144 -10.84 -14.94 -19.18
CA GLU A 144 -10.67 -15.82 -20.35
C GLU A 144 -12.01 -16.34 -20.87
N LYS A 145 -12.96 -16.68 -19.98
CA LYS A 145 -14.31 -17.11 -20.37
C LYS A 145 -15.11 -16.01 -21.08
N GLY A 146 -15.02 -14.76 -20.62
CA GLY A 146 -15.71 -13.63 -21.27
C GLY A 146 -15.12 -13.22 -22.62
N LYS A 147 -13.80 -13.39 -22.82
CA LYS A 147 -13.19 -13.18 -24.13
C LYS A 147 -13.59 -14.25 -25.14
N GLY A 148 -13.71 -15.51 -24.70
CA GLY A 148 -14.20 -16.60 -25.52
C GLY A 148 -15.64 -16.39 -25.97
N SER A 149 -16.55 -16.00 -25.06
CA SER A 149 -17.96 -15.76 -25.42
C SER A 149 -18.11 -14.57 -26.37
N VAL A 150 -17.46 -13.44 -26.08
CA VAL A 150 -17.51 -12.24 -26.96
C VAL A 150 -16.93 -12.53 -28.34
N GLN A 151 -15.84 -13.31 -28.42
CA GLN A 151 -15.23 -13.68 -29.70
C GLN A 151 -16.08 -14.69 -30.49
N VAL A 152 -16.82 -15.58 -29.83
CA VAL A 152 -17.78 -16.48 -30.47
C VAL A 152 -18.99 -15.70 -31.00
N ASP A 153 -19.51 -14.75 -30.22
CA ASP A 153 -20.65 -13.92 -30.60
C ASP A 153 -20.32 -13.00 -31.79
N GLU A 154 -19.10 -12.44 -31.83
CA GLU A 154 -18.62 -11.59 -32.93
C GLU A 154 -18.45 -12.39 -34.23
N LYS A 155 -17.87 -13.60 -34.14
CA LYS A 155 -17.74 -14.50 -35.30
C LYS A 155 -19.09 -14.99 -35.82
N ALA A 156 -20.05 -15.27 -34.94
CA ALA A 156 -21.40 -15.67 -35.33
C ALA A 156 -22.12 -14.54 -36.07
N GLN A 157 -22.03 -13.30 -35.58
CA GLN A 157 -22.60 -12.14 -36.25
C GLN A 157 -21.94 -11.86 -37.61
N ALA A 158 -20.61 -11.97 -37.70
CA ALA A 158 -19.89 -11.81 -38.97
C ALA A 158 -20.34 -12.85 -40.01
N LYS A 159 -20.53 -14.12 -39.59
CA LYS A 159 -21.01 -15.19 -40.48
C LYS A 159 -22.42 -14.91 -41.00
N ILE A 160 -23.35 -14.48 -40.14
CA ILE A 160 -24.71 -14.13 -40.53
C ILE A 160 -24.73 -12.97 -41.55
N THR A 161 -23.88 -11.96 -41.35
CA THR A 161 -23.78 -10.83 -42.29
C THR A 161 -23.27 -11.27 -43.66
N ILE A 162 -22.27 -12.15 -43.70
CA ILE A 162 -21.72 -12.68 -44.96
C ILE A 162 -22.77 -13.53 -45.70
N ASP A 163 -23.46 -14.42 -44.99
CA ASP A 163 -24.51 -15.28 -45.58
C ASP A 163 -25.65 -14.43 -46.16
N LYS A 164 -26.09 -13.38 -45.45
CA LYS A 164 -27.10 -12.44 -45.97
C LYS A 164 -26.65 -11.72 -47.23
N LYS A 165 -25.39 -11.28 -47.28
CA LYS A 165 -24.83 -10.59 -48.45
C LYS A 165 -24.77 -11.51 -49.67
N LYS A 166 -24.35 -12.76 -49.47
CA LYS A 166 -24.31 -13.77 -50.53
C LYS A 166 -25.69 -14.09 -51.10
N ILE A 167 -26.70 -14.25 -50.23
CA ILE A 167 -28.09 -14.46 -50.65
C ILE A 167 -28.62 -13.25 -51.44
N SER A 168 -28.30 -12.03 -51.02
CA SER A 168 -28.72 -10.84 -51.77
C SER A 168 -28.06 -10.74 -53.15
N GLU A 169 -26.80 -11.14 -53.30
CA GLU A 169 -26.10 -11.16 -54.58
C GLU A 169 -26.64 -12.26 -55.52
N GLU A 170 -26.96 -13.45 -54.99
CA GLU A 170 -27.58 -14.55 -55.76
C GLU A 170 -28.99 -14.20 -56.26
N VAL A 171 -29.81 -13.54 -55.44
CA VAL A 171 -31.16 -13.09 -55.84
C VAL A 171 -31.12 -12.00 -56.91
N ILE A 172 -30.12 -11.11 -56.88
CA ILE A 172 -29.93 -10.07 -57.90
C ILE A 172 -29.50 -10.67 -59.25
N PHE A 173 -28.74 -11.77 -59.25
CA PHE A 173 -28.26 -12.42 -60.48
C PHE A 173 -29.27 -13.39 -61.13
N GLN A 174 -30.37 -13.71 -60.45
CA GLN A 174 -31.44 -14.60 -60.94
C GLN A 174 -32.63 -13.85 -61.58
N ASN A 175 -32.61 -12.52 -61.59
CA ASN A 175 -33.64 -11.62 -62.13
C ASN A 175 -33.07 -10.75 -63.26
#